data_AF-A0A8S1E653-F1
#
_entry.id   AF-A0A8S1E653-F1
#
_cell.length_a   1.000
_cell.length_b   1.000
_cell.length_c   1.000
_cell.angle_alpha   90.00
_cell.angle_beta   90.00
_cell.angle_gamma   90.00
#
_symmetry.space_group_name_H-M   'P 1'
#
loop_
_entity.id
_entity.type
_entity.pdbx_description
1 polymer ?
#
loop_
_entity_poly.entity_id
_entity_poly.type
_entity_poly.pdbx_seq_one_letter_code
_entity_poly.pdbx_strand_id
1 'polypeptide(L)'
;MSDDYMSDEILNGITESSTGIAKSREHRRLLNINARFEETREEIRRKRMTPAEREKERRDEALAQPISEESKGFALLAKMGFKPGMTLGKQREDDDRPKLSAPIVIEVKANRKGLGHEKHEENERNERVEMHLKAMKERAEQHEELIDDFRKRRRVESTVKTVLKDLHTCRKACEELDLRINQRLPRESWFWRSFKIKKETDVVVSSLFGAAEQQEEEKYQYSNGLDAPPEIDYSTFDEEAIRSRLQKIVEYLRDQHFYCSWCGAQYEDADDLAENCPGDSRTSHDSNDYHDD
;
A
#
# COMPACT_ATOMS: atom_id res chain seq x y z
N MET A 1 33.04 -10.28 -33.08
CA MET A 1 33.32 -10.02 -31.66
C MET A 1 32.26 -9.02 -31.24
N SER A 2 31.29 -9.52 -30.50
CA SER A 2 30.07 -8.83 -30.08
C SER A 2 30.42 -7.78 -29.04
N ASP A 3 30.01 -6.53 -29.27
CA ASP A 3 29.92 -5.54 -28.21
C ASP A 3 28.97 -6.09 -27.14
N ASP A 4 29.53 -6.31 -25.96
CA ASP A 4 28.84 -6.85 -24.80
C ASP A 4 27.91 -5.78 -24.24
N TYR A 5 26.60 -5.98 -24.46
CA TYR A 5 25.50 -5.12 -24.02
C TYR A 5 25.44 -4.95 -22.48
N MET A 6 26.34 -5.59 -21.74
CA MET A 6 26.45 -5.56 -20.28
C MET A 6 27.82 -5.04 -19.77
N SER A 7 28.61 -4.35 -20.61
CA SER A 7 29.91 -3.83 -20.18
C SER A 7 29.81 -2.65 -19.17
N ASP A 8 30.70 -2.63 -18.19
CA ASP A 8 30.81 -1.58 -17.14
C ASP A 8 31.03 -0.16 -17.70
N GLU A 9 31.45 -0.02 -18.96
CA GLU A 9 31.57 1.28 -19.64
C GLU A 9 30.22 2.00 -19.77
N ILE A 10 29.11 1.25 -19.86
CA ILE A 10 27.75 1.82 -19.94
C ILE A 10 27.27 2.28 -18.56
N LEU A 11 27.70 1.61 -17.48
CA LEU A 11 27.30 1.91 -16.11
C LEU A 11 28.04 3.12 -15.51
N ASN A 12 29.26 3.40 -15.95
CA ASN A 12 30.07 4.53 -15.45
C ASN A 12 29.49 5.92 -15.79
N GLY A 13 28.53 6.02 -16.71
CA GLY A 13 27.82 7.27 -17.04
C GLY A 13 26.53 7.51 -16.24
N ILE A 14 26.03 6.49 -15.53
CA ILE A 14 24.81 6.60 -14.72
C ILE A 14 25.23 7.09 -13.33
N THR A 15 25.22 8.40 -13.14
CA THR A 15 25.35 8.97 -11.79
C THR A 15 24.26 8.37 -10.91
N GLU A 16 24.60 7.84 -9.73
CA GLU A 16 23.64 7.40 -8.69
C GLU A 16 22.83 8.57 -8.09
N SER A 17 22.60 9.63 -8.85
CA SER A 17 21.56 10.58 -8.54
C SER A 17 20.24 9.92 -8.93
N SER A 18 19.51 9.44 -7.91
CA SER A 18 18.10 9.09 -8.05
C SER A 18 17.32 10.36 -8.44
N THR A 19 17.35 10.74 -9.72
CA THR A 19 16.49 11.76 -10.29
C THR A 19 15.10 11.16 -10.52
N GLY A 20 14.48 10.70 -9.43
CA GLY A 20 13.09 10.28 -9.45
C GLY A 20 12.21 11.51 -9.69
N ILE A 21 11.45 11.52 -10.78
CA ILE A 21 10.42 12.52 -11.02
C ILE A 21 9.45 12.47 -9.84
N ALA A 22 9.18 13.62 -9.21
CA ALA A 22 8.42 13.66 -7.97
C ALA A 22 7.00 13.11 -8.17
N LYS A 23 6.64 12.05 -7.45
CA LYS A 23 5.36 11.33 -7.59
C LYS A 23 4.12 12.12 -7.11
N SER A 24 4.31 13.17 -6.30
CA SER A 24 3.22 14.01 -5.74
C SER A 24 3.72 15.41 -5.37
N ARG A 25 2.80 16.38 -5.25
CA ARG A 25 3.08 17.76 -4.80
C ARG A 25 3.74 17.82 -3.42
N GLU A 26 3.34 16.93 -2.51
CA GLU A 26 3.94 16.83 -1.17
C GLU A 26 5.37 16.29 -1.22
N HIS A 27 5.60 15.28 -2.07
CA HIS A 27 6.93 14.73 -2.30
C HIS A 27 7.88 15.78 -2.90
N ARG A 28 7.39 16.60 -3.85
CA ARG A 28 8.17 17.73 -4.41
C ARG A 28 8.51 18.78 -3.34
N ARG A 29 7.60 19.05 -2.40
CA ARG A 29 7.86 19.95 -1.26
C ARG A 29 8.94 19.38 -0.34
N LEU A 30 8.89 18.08 -0.04
CA LEU A 30 9.88 17.41 0.80
C LEU A 30 11.29 17.42 0.16
N LEU A 31 11.38 17.13 -1.14
CA LEU A 31 12.64 17.20 -1.89
C LEU A 31 13.24 18.61 -1.84
N ASN A 32 12.44 19.66 -2.07
CA ASN A 32 12.91 21.04 -1.98
C ASN A 32 13.37 21.43 -0.56
N ILE A 33 12.72 20.90 0.47
CA ILE A 33 13.11 21.13 1.87
C ILE A 33 14.47 20.44 2.13
N ASN A 34 14.64 19.20 1.71
CA ASN A 34 15.90 18.46 1.86
C ASN A 34 17.06 19.11 1.10
N ALA A 35 16.83 19.55 -0.15
CA ALA A 35 17.83 20.27 -0.93
C ALA A 35 18.33 21.54 -0.21
N ARG A 36 17.41 22.33 0.35
CA ARG A 36 17.78 23.51 1.16
C ARG A 36 18.57 23.16 2.42
N PHE A 37 18.23 22.04 3.07
CA PHE A 37 18.99 21.56 4.23
C PHE A 37 20.39 21.10 3.84
N GLU A 38 20.57 20.46 2.68
CA GLU A 38 21.88 20.07 2.16
C GLU A 38 22.74 21.29 1.84
N GLU A 39 22.20 22.28 1.13
CA GLU A 39 22.88 23.55 0.85
C GLU A 39 23.35 24.24 2.14
N THR A 40 22.48 24.34 3.15
CA THR A 40 22.87 24.92 4.45
C THR A 40 23.91 24.07 5.17
N ARG A 41 23.85 22.74 5.06
CA ARG A 41 24.84 21.83 5.67
C ARG A 41 26.22 21.98 5.01
N GLU A 42 26.27 22.14 3.69
CA GLU A 42 27.51 22.40 2.96
C GLU A 42 28.11 23.76 3.29
N GLU A 43 27.29 24.81 3.36
CA GLU A 43 27.76 26.12 3.79
C GLU A 43 28.35 26.09 5.21
N ILE A 44 27.68 25.41 6.14
CA ILE A 44 28.15 25.26 7.52
C ILE A 44 29.46 24.48 7.53
N ARG A 45 29.59 23.41 6.72
CA ARG A 45 30.83 22.64 6.59
C ARG A 45 31.98 23.51 6.08
N ARG A 46 31.78 24.29 5.01
CA ARG A 46 32.80 25.21 4.48
C ARG A 46 33.22 26.28 5.50
N LYS A 47 32.26 26.82 6.26
CA LYS A 47 32.50 27.83 7.32
C LYS A 47 33.21 27.25 8.54
N ARG A 48 32.93 25.99 8.91
CA ARG A 48 33.52 25.29 10.07
C ARG A 48 34.78 24.49 9.76
N MET A 49 35.20 24.45 8.50
CA MET A 49 36.41 23.74 8.09
C MET A 49 37.62 24.28 8.85
N THR A 50 38.31 23.38 9.53
CA THR A 50 39.45 23.71 10.37
C THR A 50 40.66 24.12 9.52
N PRO A 51 41.60 24.93 10.06
CA PRO A 51 42.84 25.26 9.36
C PRO A 51 43.63 24.04 8.87
N ALA A 52 43.62 22.95 9.65
CA ALA A 52 44.29 21.70 9.32
C ALA A 52 43.65 20.98 8.11
N GLU A 53 42.31 20.99 7.99
CA GLU A 53 41.61 20.42 6.83
C GLU A 53 41.89 21.20 5.55
N ARG A 54 41.94 22.54 5.62
CA ARG A 54 42.32 23.40 4.48
C ARG A 54 43.76 23.18 4.02
N GLU A 55 44.69 23.03 4.96
CA GLU A 55 46.09 22.75 4.64
C GLU A 55 46.25 21.37 4.01
N LYS A 56 45.49 20.37 4.49
CA LYS A 56 45.48 19.03 3.91
C LYS A 56 44.95 19.02 2.48
N GLU A 57 43.82 19.67 2.21
CA GLU A 57 43.27 19.77 0.84
C GLU A 57 44.28 20.43 -0.11
N ARG A 58 44.90 21.55 0.29
CA ARG A 58 45.96 22.20 -0.50
C ARG A 58 47.16 21.30 -0.73
N ARG A 59 47.57 20.52 0.28
CA ARG A 59 48.69 19.59 0.17
C ARG A 59 48.37 18.47 -0.80
N ASP A 60 47.17 17.90 -0.71
CA ASP A 60 46.73 16.78 -1.53
C ASP A 60 46.54 17.23 -2.99
N GLU A 61 45.99 18.42 -3.22
CA GLU A 61 45.90 19.05 -4.55
C GLU A 61 47.29 19.32 -5.16
N ALA A 62 48.23 19.83 -4.36
CA ALA A 62 49.59 20.08 -4.81
C ALA A 62 50.40 18.80 -5.07
N LEU A 63 50.13 17.71 -4.34
CA LEU A 63 50.75 16.41 -4.57
C LEU A 63 50.14 15.66 -5.76
N ALA A 64 48.87 15.95 -6.10
CA ALA A 64 48.21 15.39 -7.27
C ALA A 64 48.76 15.99 -8.58
N GLN A 65 49.27 17.23 -8.56
CA GLN A 65 49.88 17.85 -9.72
C GLN A 65 51.35 17.43 -9.89
N PRO A 66 51.79 17.06 -11.12
CA PRO A 66 53.19 16.76 -11.39
C PRO A 66 54.06 18.00 -11.18
N ILE A 67 55.34 17.79 -10.85
CA ILE A 67 56.32 18.89 -10.68
C ILE A 67 56.40 19.68 -12.00
N SER A 68 56.22 20.99 -11.93
CA SER A 68 56.30 21.87 -13.10
C SER A 68 57.72 21.92 -13.69
N GLU A 69 57.81 22.10 -15.01
CA GLU A 69 59.10 22.19 -15.71
C GLU A 69 59.94 23.40 -15.29
N GLU A 70 59.29 24.43 -14.75
CA GLU A 70 59.90 25.64 -14.19
C GLU A 70 60.64 25.37 -12.87
N SER A 71 60.33 24.27 -12.18
CA SER A 71 61.01 23.89 -10.96
C SER A 71 62.48 23.59 -11.22
N LYS A 72 63.38 24.25 -10.48
CA LYS A 72 64.83 24.00 -10.52
C LYS A 72 65.18 22.51 -10.36
N GLY A 73 64.36 21.78 -9.60
CA GLY A 73 64.51 20.33 -9.41
C GLY A 73 64.27 19.53 -10.69
N PHE A 74 63.21 19.87 -11.44
CA PHE A 74 62.94 19.25 -12.73
C PHE A 74 64.03 19.60 -13.75
N ALA A 75 64.48 20.86 -13.79
CA ALA A 75 65.58 21.29 -14.67
C ALA A 75 66.91 20.55 -14.40
N LEU A 76 67.21 20.23 -13.14
CA LEU A 76 68.37 19.41 -12.78
C LEU A 76 68.21 17.95 -13.22
N LEU A 77 67.02 17.36 -13.00
CA LEU A 77 66.70 16.01 -13.43
C LEU A 77 66.77 15.87 -14.97
N ALA A 78 66.21 16.83 -15.69
CA ALA A 78 66.26 16.87 -17.15
C ALA A 78 67.71 16.91 -17.68
N LYS A 79 68.59 17.70 -17.03
CA LYS A 79 70.03 17.74 -17.35
C LYS A 79 70.75 16.41 -17.08
N MET A 80 70.24 15.60 -16.16
CA MET A 80 70.75 14.26 -15.86
C MET A 80 70.14 13.16 -16.75
N GLY A 81 69.34 13.53 -17.76
CA GLY A 81 68.76 12.61 -18.75
C GLY A 81 67.37 12.07 -18.39
N PHE A 82 66.70 12.64 -17.38
CA PHE A 82 65.31 12.31 -17.07
C PHE A 82 64.35 12.95 -18.11
N LYS A 83 63.44 12.15 -18.67
CA LYS A 83 62.31 12.65 -19.49
C LYS A 83 61.00 12.31 -18.78
N PRO A 84 59.96 13.17 -18.88
CA PRO A 84 58.64 12.85 -18.34
C PRO A 84 58.17 11.47 -18.81
N GLY A 85 57.81 10.59 -17.85
CA GLY A 85 57.42 9.21 -18.12
C GLY A 85 58.54 8.16 -18.05
N MET A 86 59.80 8.55 -17.83
CA MET A 86 60.90 7.61 -17.61
C MET A 86 61.02 7.21 -16.14
N THR A 87 61.18 5.91 -15.86
CA THR A 87 61.53 5.42 -14.53
C THR A 87 63.03 5.54 -14.28
N LEU A 88 63.42 5.93 -13.06
CA LEU A 88 64.83 6.06 -12.69
C LEU A 88 65.49 4.68 -12.47
N GLY A 89 66.73 4.50 -12.98
CA GLY A 89 67.55 3.29 -12.76
C GLY A 89 67.67 2.33 -13.97
N LYS A 90 68.83 1.64 -14.09
CA LYS A 90 69.17 0.75 -15.22
C LYS A 90 68.17 -0.41 -15.38
N GLN A 91 67.76 -0.71 -16.61
CA GLN A 91 66.96 -1.91 -16.93
C GLN A 91 67.92 -3.11 -16.88
N ARG A 92 67.68 -4.07 -15.98
CA ARG A 92 68.32 -5.39 -15.98
C ARG A 92 67.24 -6.38 -16.40
N GLU A 93 67.57 -7.28 -17.33
CA GLU A 93 66.60 -8.23 -17.89
C GLU A 93 66.08 -9.25 -16.84
N ASP A 94 66.75 -9.39 -15.69
CA ASP A 94 66.45 -10.37 -14.63
C ASP A 94 65.63 -9.82 -13.43
N ASP A 95 65.16 -8.57 -13.43
CA ASP A 95 64.40 -7.98 -12.30
C ASP A 95 62.92 -7.81 -12.68
N ASP A 96 62.08 -8.81 -12.36
CA ASP A 96 60.61 -8.82 -12.60
C ASP A 96 59.82 -7.79 -11.75
N ARG A 97 60.50 -6.92 -11.00
CA ARG A 97 59.83 -5.93 -10.15
C ARG A 97 59.42 -4.70 -10.96
N PRO A 98 58.13 -4.32 -10.94
CA PRO A 98 57.67 -3.13 -11.64
C PRO A 98 58.36 -1.89 -11.05
N LYS A 99 59.06 -1.14 -11.91
CA LYS A 99 59.68 0.12 -11.52
C LYS A 99 58.61 1.16 -11.25
N LEU A 100 58.69 1.82 -10.11
CA LEU A 100 57.73 2.83 -9.70
C LEU A 100 57.92 4.10 -10.52
N SER A 101 56.86 4.52 -11.22
CA SER A 101 56.78 5.81 -11.93
C SER A 101 56.23 6.92 -11.03
N ALA A 102 55.54 6.56 -9.95
CA ALA A 102 54.96 7.47 -8.96
C ALA A 102 55.58 7.23 -7.57
N PRO A 103 55.66 8.27 -6.72
CA PRO A 103 56.05 8.12 -5.33
C PRO A 103 55.17 7.11 -4.57
N ILE A 104 55.77 6.37 -3.62
CA ILE A 104 55.02 5.45 -2.75
C ILE A 104 54.11 6.28 -1.84
N VAL A 105 52.81 5.96 -1.85
CA VAL A 105 51.83 6.60 -0.97
C VAL A 105 52.11 6.16 0.47
N ILE A 106 52.30 7.14 1.37
CA ILE A 106 52.48 6.89 2.80
C ILE A 106 51.14 7.17 3.49
N GLU A 107 50.48 6.12 3.97
CA GLU A 107 49.30 6.25 4.82
C GLU A 107 49.72 6.61 6.25
N VAL A 108 49.70 7.90 6.55
CA VAL A 108 49.97 8.38 7.90
C VAL A 108 48.71 8.21 8.74
N LYS A 109 48.73 7.22 9.65
CA LYS A 109 47.62 6.99 10.58
C LYS A 109 47.52 8.14 11.59
N ALA A 110 46.49 8.97 11.46
CA ALA A 110 46.22 10.07 12.39
C ALA A 110 45.68 9.60 13.75
N ASN A 111 45.21 8.35 13.82
CA ASN A 111 44.53 7.79 15.00
C ASN A 111 45.49 6.98 15.89
N ARG A 112 45.34 7.13 17.21
CA ARG A 112 46.07 6.33 18.22
C ARG A 112 45.54 4.90 18.43
N LYS A 113 44.60 4.44 17.61
CA LYS A 113 44.03 3.09 17.72
C LYS A 113 45.02 2.03 17.24
N GLY A 114 44.89 0.79 17.73
CA GLY A 114 45.71 -0.35 17.30
C GLY A 114 45.57 -0.63 15.79
N LEU A 115 46.59 -1.26 15.19
CA LEU A 115 46.55 -1.71 13.80
C LEU A 115 45.46 -2.79 13.65
N GLY A 116 44.54 -2.65 12.69
CA GLY A 116 43.42 -3.59 12.48
C GLY A 116 42.11 -3.27 13.21
N HIS A 117 42.10 -2.37 14.21
CA HIS A 117 40.87 -2.00 14.94
C HIS A 117 39.83 -1.25 14.09
N GLU A 118 40.27 -0.56 13.05
CA GLU A 118 39.40 0.23 12.18
C GLU A 118 38.45 -0.64 11.36
N LYS A 119 38.96 -1.75 10.80
CA LYS A 119 38.15 -2.74 10.11
C LYS A 119 37.15 -3.45 11.02
N HIS A 120 37.54 -3.73 12.27
CA HIS A 120 36.65 -4.35 13.24
C HIS A 120 35.49 -3.40 13.61
N GLU A 121 35.80 -2.13 13.93
CA GLU A 121 34.77 -1.14 14.25
C GLU A 121 33.85 -0.83 13.06
N GLU A 122 34.39 -0.84 11.84
CA GLU A 122 33.63 -0.70 10.61
C GLU A 122 32.66 -1.87 10.41
N ASN A 123 33.14 -3.11 10.59
CA ASN A 123 32.31 -4.30 10.50
C ASN A 123 31.20 -4.29 11.56
N GLU A 124 31.53 -3.95 12.82
CA GLU A 124 30.52 -3.80 13.89
C GLU A 124 29.50 -2.70 13.60
N ARG A 125 29.87 -1.62 12.89
CA ARG A 125 28.91 -0.59 12.46
C ARG A 125 28.01 -1.11 11.35
N ASN A 126 28.56 -1.79 10.35
CA ASN A 126 27.78 -2.38 9.26
C ASN A 126 26.79 -3.41 9.81
N GLU A 127 27.22 -4.31 10.70
CA GLU A 127 26.35 -5.28 11.36
C GLU A 127 25.21 -4.61 12.14
N ARG A 128 25.48 -3.51 12.85
CA ARG A 128 24.41 -2.74 13.54
C ARG A 128 23.41 -2.11 12.57
N VAL A 129 23.88 -1.57 11.44
CA VAL A 129 23.01 -0.98 10.41
C VAL A 129 22.16 -2.06 9.75
N GLU A 130 22.76 -3.21 9.43
CA GLU A 130 22.06 -4.35 8.84
C GLU A 130 20.99 -4.90 9.78
N MET A 131 21.32 -5.07 11.07
CA MET A 131 20.36 -5.46 12.11
C MET A 131 19.21 -4.47 12.22
N HIS A 132 19.50 -3.16 12.17
CA HIS A 132 18.46 -2.13 12.22
C HIS A 132 17.56 -2.14 10.98
N LEU A 133 18.15 -2.30 9.79
CA LEU A 133 17.42 -2.38 8.52
C LEU A 133 16.51 -3.62 8.49
N LYS A 134 17.01 -4.76 8.96
CA LYS A 134 16.24 -6.01 9.09
C LYS A 134 15.06 -5.83 10.05
N ALA A 135 15.28 -5.25 11.23
CA ALA A 135 14.21 -4.98 12.18
C ALA A 135 13.17 -3.98 11.64
N MET A 136 13.59 -3.00 10.84
CA MET A 136 12.68 -2.07 10.17
C MET A 136 11.83 -2.77 9.11
N LYS A 137 12.43 -3.67 8.33
CA LYS A 137 11.74 -4.49 7.33
C LYS A 137 10.71 -5.42 7.97
N GLU A 138 11.09 -6.14 9.03
CA GLU A 138 10.18 -7.02 9.77
C GLU A 138 8.97 -6.25 10.35
N ARG A 139 9.18 -5.04 10.89
CA ARG A 139 8.08 -4.18 11.34
C ARG A 139 7.18 -3.71 10.20
N ALA A 140 7.75 -3.42 9.03
CA ALA A 140 6.97 -3.02 7.86
C ALA A 140 6.11 -4.18 7.35
N GLU A 141 6.67 -5.40 7.30
CA GLU A 141 5.94 -6.63 6.93
C GLU A 141 4.79 -6.91 7.91
N GLN A 142 5.03 -6.80 9.22
CA GLN A 142 3.97 -6.92 10.24
C GLN A 142 2.87 -5.87 10.04
N HIS A 143 3.24 -4.64 9.69
CA HIS A 143 2.28 -3.59 9.44
C HIS A 143 1.47 -3.84 8.14
N GLU A 144 2.10 -4.40 7.12
CA GLU A 144 1.44 -4.79 5.87
C GLU A 144 0.42 -5.92 6.10
N GLU A 145 0.79 -6.95 6.87
CA GLU A 145 -0.12 -8.04 7.27
C GLU A 145 -1.34 -7.49 8.02
N LEU A 146 -1.13 -6.57 8.98
CA LEU A 146 -2.21 -5.93 9.73
C LEU A 146 -3.15 -5.10 8.82
N ILE A 147 -2.60 -4.42 7.81
CA ILE A 147 -3.40 -3.68 6.82
C ILE A 147 -4.25 -4.64 5.99
N ASP A 148 -3.66 -5.74 5.50
CA ASP A 148 -4.37 -6.73 4.68
C ASP A 148 -5.52 -7.38 5.47
N ASP A 149 -5.26 -7.76 6.73
CA ASP A 149 -6.29 -8.28 7.63
C ASP A 149 -7.42 -7.29 7.90
N PHE A 150 -7.10 -6.01 8.06
CA PHE A 150 -8.12 -4.97 8.19
C PHE A 150 -8.95 -4.84 6.91
N ARG A 151 -8.31 -4.87 5.74
CA ARG A 151 -8.99 -4.83 4.43
C ARG A 151 -9.91 -6.03 4.24
N LYS A 152 -9.46 -7.24 4.57
CA LYS A 152 -10.26 -8.48 4.52
C LYS A 152 -11.50 -8.37 5.39
N ARG A 153 -11.35 -8.00 6.67
CA ARG A 153 -12.48 -7.81 7.60
C ARG A 153 -13.49 -6.79 7.07
N ARG A 154 -13.00 -5.67 6.52
CA ARG A 154 -13.85 -4.63 5.95
C ARG A 154 -14.60 -5.09 4.70
N ARG A 155 -13.98 -5.93 3.85
CA ARG A 155 -14.65 -6.53 2.68
C ARG A 155 -15.81 -7.42 3.12
N VAL A 156 -15.59 -8.33 4.07
CA VAL A 156 -16.64 -9.23 4.60
C VAL A 156 -17.79 -8.44 5.24
N GLU A 157 -17.48 -7.42 6.04
CA GLU A 157 -18.54 -6.58 6.63
C GLU A 157 -19.35 -5.84 5.55
N SER A 158 -18.69 -5.42 4.47
CA SER A 158 -19.34 -4.77 3.34
C SER A 158 -20.21 -5.74 2.52
N THR A 159 -19.79 -7.00 2.34
CA THR A 159 -20.59 -8.01 1.62
C THR A 159 -21.88 -8.31 2.37
N VAL A 160 -21.80 -8.57 3.68
CA VAL A 160 -22.98 -8.80 4.54
C VAL A 160 -23.97 -7.64 4.44
N LYS A 161 -23.49 -6.39 4.56
CA LYS A 161 -24.33 -5.19 4.43
C LYS A 161 -24.99 -5.09 3.05
N THR A 162 -24.32 -5.51 2.00
CA THR A 162 -24.86 -5.50 0.64
C THR A 162 -25.94 -6.55 0.47
N VAL A 163 -25.69 -7.79 0.91
CA VAL A 163 -26.69 -8.87 0.87
C VAL A 163 -27.94 -8.50 1.69
N LEU A 164 -27.77 -7.86 2.86
CA LEU A 164 -28.90 -7.37 3.66
C LEU A 164 -29.73 -6.30 2.94
N LYS A 165 -29.07 -5.34 2.27
CA LYS A 165 -29.76 -4.32 1.47
C LYS A 165 -30.52 -4.95 0.30
N ASP A 166 -29.90 -5.91 -0.38
CA ASP A 166 -30.53 -6.63 -1.47
C ASP A 166 -31.76 -7.40 -0.98
N LEU A 167 -31.67 -8.07 0.17
CA LEU A 167 -32.78 -8.76 0.80
C LEU A 167 -33.93 -7.80 1.12
N HIS A 168 -33.64 -6.65 1.72
CA HIS A 168 -34.68 -5.65 2.03
C HIS A 168 -35.32 -5.09 0.76
N THR A 169 -34.54 -4.87 -0.30
CA THR A 169 -35.03 -4.40 -1.59
C THR A 169 -35.96 -5.45 -2.23
N CYS A 170 -35.56 -6.72 -2.20
CA CYS A 170 -36.39 -7.82 -2.71
C CYS A 170 -37.68 -8.00 -1.90
N ARG A 171 -37.62 -7.90 -0.56
CA ARG A 171 -38.81 -7.98 0.30
C ARG A 171 -39.82 -6.88 -0.02
N LYS A 172 -39.34 -5.65 -0.20
CA LYS A 172 -40.17 -4.52 -0.58
C LYS A 172 -40.81 -4.71 -1.97
N ALA A 173 -40.02 -5.16 -2.96
CA ALA A 173 -40.53 -5.43 -4.31
C ALA A 173 -41.57 -6.57 -4.30
N CYS A 174 -41.30 -7.63 -3.54
CA CYS A 174 -42.20 -8.76 -3.34
C CYS A 174 -43.54 -8.32 -2.77
N GLU A 175 -43.51 -7.53 -1.70
CA GLU A 175 -44.72 -6.95 -1.09
C GLU A 175 -45.52 -6.09 -2.08
N GLU A 176 -44.86 -5.21 -2.83
CA GLU A 176 -45.55 -4.35 -3.81
C GLU A 176 -46.20 -5.16 -4.94
N LEU A 177 -45.48 -6.12 -5.51
CA LEU A 177 -45.94 -6.95 -6.62
C LEU A 177 -47.05 -7.91 -6.19
N ASP A 178 -46.91 -8.51 -5.01
CA ASP A 178 -47.94 -9.36 -4.42
C ASP A 178 -49.24 -8.56 -4.16
N LEU A 179 -49.15 -7.36 -3.59
CA LEU A 179 -50.32 -6.51 -3.37
C LEU A 179 -50.98 -6.08 -4.69
N ARG A 180 -50.20 -5.86 -5.75
CA ARG A 180 -50.70 -5.53 -7.10
C ARG A 180 -51.58 -6.64 -7.67
N ILE A 181 -51.25 -7.91 -7.40
CA ILE A 181 -52.07 -9.07 -7.79
C ILE A 181 -53.16 -9.42 -6.75
N ASN A 182 -53.41 -8.54 -5.77
CA ASN A 182 -54.36 -8.73 -4.66
C ASN A 182 -54.06 -9.95 -3.77
N GLN A 183 -52.79 -10.37 -3.70
CA GLN A 183 -52.35 -11.36 -2.74
C GLN A 183 -52.48 -10.77 -1.33
N ARG A 184 -53.18 -11.46 -0.42
CA ARG A 184 -53.45 -10.94 0.94
C ARG A 184 -52.38 -11.31 1.95
N LEU A 185 -51.69 -12.42 1.77
CA LEU A 185 -50.67 -12.91 2.69
C LEU A 185 -49.43 -13.32 1.90
N PRO A 186 -48.23 -13.07 2.45
CA PRO A 186 -47.00 -13.49 1.81
C PRO A 186 -46.91 -15.02 1.76
N ARG A 187 -46.25 -15.55 0.71
CA ARG A 187 -46.01 -17.00 0.57
C ARG A 187 -45.25 -17.58 1.77
N GLU A 188 -44.20 -16.89 2.20
CA GLU A 188 -43.54 -17.15 3.49
C GLU A 188 -43.68 -15.92 4.38
N SER A 189 -43.93 -16.11 5.68
CA SER A 189 -44.24 -15.01 6.62
C SER A 189 -43.20 -13.89 6.68
N TRP A 190 -41.96 -14.17 6.30
CA TRP A 190 -40.87 -13.20 6.30
C TRP A 190 -40.63 -12.53 4.95
N PHE A 191 -41.36 -12.89 3.88
CA PHE A 191 -41.21 -12.23 2.57
C PHE A 191 -41.63 -10.76 2.65
N TRP A 192 -42.66 -10.43 3.42
CA TRP A 192 -43.08 -9.05 3.67
C TRP A 192 -42.54 -8.55 5.00
N ARG A 193 -42.47 -7.23 5.14
CA ARG A 193 -42.05 -6.60 6.39
C ARG A 193 -43.20 -6.55 7.38
N SER A 194 -42.91 -6.86 8.65
CA SER A 194 -43.87 -6.64 9.73
C SER A 194 -43.53 -5.38 10.55
N PHE A 195 -44.58 -4.75 11.06
CA PHE A 195 -44.52 -3.51 11.82
C PHE A 195 -45.12 -3.74 13.21
N LYS A 196 -44.37 -3.37 14.25
CA LYS A 196 -44.85 -3.42 15.63
C LYS A 196 -45.92 -2.34 15.84
N ILE A 197 -47.08 -2.75 16.35
CA ILE A 197 -48.15 -1.83 16.71
C ILE A 197 -48.09 -1.54 18.20
N LYS A 198 -48.04 -0.26 18.53
CA LYS A 198 -48.28 0.21 19.90
C LYS A 198 -49.79 0.36 20.06
N LYS A 199 -50.41 -0.31 21.03
CA LYS A 199 -51.81 -0.06 21.36
C LYS A 199 -51.93 1.37 21.89
N GLU A 200 -52.85 2.16 21.34
CA GLU A 200 -53.10 3.55 21.73
C GLU A 200 -53.91 3.67 23.05
N THR A 201 -54.27 2.54 23.69
CA THR A 201 -55.25 2.51 24.80
C THR A 201 -54.67 2.60 26.21
N ASP A 202 -53.36 2.72 26.40
CA ASP A 202 -52.74 2.59 27.74
C ASP A 202 -52.47 3.89 28.50
N VAL A 203 -52.89 5.05 27.98
CA VAL A 203 -52.65 6.32 28.71
C VAL A 203 -53.65 6.55 29.85
N VAL A 204 -54.85 5.94 29.83
CA VAL A 204 -55.93 6.30 30.78
C VAL A 204 -56.22 5.24 31.84
N VAL A 205 -55.91 3.95 31.61
CA VAL A 205 -56.37 2.86 32.50
C VAL A 205 -55.25 2.29 33.40
N SER A 206 -53.97 2.50 33.06
CA SER A 206 -52.85 1.97 33.86
C SER A 206 -52.62 2.68 35.20
N SER A 207 -53.25 3.84 35.44
CA SER A 207 -53.05 4.62 36.67
C SER A 207 -54.01 4.27 37.82
N LEU A 208 -55.03 3.42 37.60
CA LEU A 208 -56.07 3.16 38.63
C LEU A 208 -56.11 1.74 39.20
N PHE A 209 -55.47 0.75 38.58
CA PHE A 209 -55.45 -0.62 39.11
C PHE A 209 -54.02 -1.17 39.10
N GLY A 210 -53.62 -1.74 40.24
CA GLY A 210 -52.25 -2.14 40.54
C GLY A 210 -51.63 -3.10 39.53
N ALA A 211 -50.30 -3.02 39.45
CA ALA A 211 -49.41 -3.81 38.61
C ALA A 211 -49.71 -5.31 38.71
N ALA A 212 -50.51 -5.81 37.78
CA ALA A 212 -50.40 -7.19 37.33
C ALA A 212 -49.29 -7.19 36.26
N GLU A 213 -48.27 -8.05 36.42
CA GLU A 213 -47.36 -8.42 35.33
C GLU A 213 -48.18 -9.09 34.21
N GLN A 214 -48.81 -8.26 33.39
CA GLN A 214 -49.36 -8.68 32.12
C GLN A 214 -48.18 -8.63 31.15
N GLN A 215 -47.72 -9.79 30.69
CA GLN A 215 -46.85 -9.88 29.52
C GLN A 215 -47.62 -9.20 28.37
N GLU A 216 -47.27 -7.95 28.04
CA GLU A 216 -47.80 -7.26 26.88
C GLU A 216 -47.45 -8.08 25.64
N GLU A 217 -48.42 -8.83 25.11
CA GLU A 217 -48.27 -9.53 23.83
C GLU A 217 -47.99 -8.49 22.74
N GLU A 218 -46.73 -8.41 22.31
CA GLU A 218 -46.30 -7.53 21.24
C GLU A 218 -47.02 -7.94 19.94
N LYS A 219 -47.92 -7.08 19.46
CA LYS A 219 -48.67 -7.33 18.23
C LYS A 219 -47.96 -6.72 17.02
N TYR A 220 -47.82 -7.50 15.97
CA TYR A 220 -47.21 -7.07 14.69
C TYR A 220 -48.23 -7.20 13.56
N GLN A 221 -48.16 -6.30 12.58
CA GLN A 221 -48.98 -6.36 11.37
C GLN A 221 -48.16 -6.10 10.10
N TYR A 222 -48.62 -6.63 8.98
CA TYR A 222 -48.13 -6.25 7.65
C TYR A 222 -48.68 -4.89 7.23
N SER A 223 -48.17 -4.32 6.14
CA SER A 223 -48.63 -3.04 5.59
C SER A 223 -50.12 -3.00 5.23
N ASN A 224 -50.72 -4.16 4.93
CA ASN A 224 -52.15 -4.29 4.66
C ASN A 224 -53.03 -4.43 5.91
N GLY A 225 -52.46 -4.30 7.11
CA GLY A 225 -53.17 -4.34 8.39
C GLY A 225 -53.51 -5.75 8.89
N LEU A 226 -53.06 -6.80 8.21
CA LEU A 226 -53.23 -8.19 8.68
C LEU A 226 -52.17 -8.53 9.72
N ASP A 227 -52.53 -9.41 10.65
CA ASP A 227 -51.63 -9.87 11.71
C ASP A 227 -50.40 -10.57 11.14
N ALA A 228 -49.25 -10.18 11.64
CA ALA A 228 -47.94 -10.65 11.20
C ALA A 228 -47.14 -11.22 12.38
N PRO A 229 -46.20 -12.14 12.13
CA PRO A 229 -45.20 -12.51 13.11
C PRO A 229 -44.25 -11.33 13.43
N PRO A 230 -43.51 -11.41 14.55
CA PRO A 230 -42.47 -10.44 14.87
C PRO A 230 -41.42 -10.35 13.75
N GLU A 231 -40.95 -9.13 13.48
CA GLU A 231 -39.94 -8.88 12.45
C GLU A 231 -38.62 -9.57 12.84
N ILE A 232 -38.03 -10.29 11.89
CA ILE A 232 -36.78 -11.00 12.10
C ILE A 232 -35.63 -10.00 12.05
N ASP A 233 -34.78 -9.97 13.09
CA ASP A 233 -33.54 -9.20 13.07
C ASP A 233 -32.44 -9.94 12.30
N TYR A 234 -32.33 -9.61 11.01
CA TYR A 234 -31.32 -10.17 10.12
C TYR A 234 -29.87 -9.77 10.47
N SER A 235 -29.66 -8.78 11.34
CA SER A 235 -28.31 -8.39 11.76
C SER A 235 -27.61 -9.44 12.62
N THR A 236 -28.37 -10.39 13.18
CA THR A 236 -27.86 -11.45 14.07
C THR A 236 -27.52 -12.75 13.33
N PHE A 237 -27.91 -12.86 12.06
CA PHE A 237 -27.69 -14.06 11.27
C PHE A 237 -26.30 -14.06 10.62
N ASP A 238 -25.81 -15.27 10.37
CA ASP A 238 -24.65 -15.50 9.54
C ASP A 238 -24.92 -15.15 8.07
N GLU A 239 -23.86 -14.80 7.34
CA GLU A 239 -23.95 -14.35 5.95
C GLU A 239 -24.64 -15.39 5.05
N GLU A 240 -24.38 -16.67 5.29
CA GLU A 240 -24.93 -17.78 4.51
C GLU A 240 -26.44 -17.92 4.70
N ALA A 241 -26.95 -17.79 5.93
CA ALA A 241 -28.39 -17.81 6.16
C ALA A 241 -29.11 -16.59 5.56
N ILE A 242 -28.45 -15.43 5.48
CA ILE A 242 -29.02 -14.25 4.80
C ILE A 242 -29.02 -14.48 3.29
N ARG A 243 -27.93 -15.02 2.71
CA ARG A 243 -27.86 -15.38 1.28
C ARG A 243 -28.93 -16.39 0.88
N SER A 244 -29.09 -17.47 1.65
CA SER A 244 -30.11 -18.49 1.38
C SER A 244 -31.52 -17.90 1.37
N ARG A 245 -31.81 -16.95 2.27
CA ARG A 245 -33.10 -16.24 2.26
C ARG A 245 -33.23 -15.28 1.09
N LEU A 246 -32.18 -14.56 0.73
CA LEU A 246 -32.17 -13.72 -0.47
C LEU A 246 -32.47 -14.56 -1.73
N GLN A 247 -31.85 -15.73 -1.86
CA GLN A 247 -32.09 -16.63 -2.98
C GLN A 247 -33.56 -17.06 -3.06
N LYS A 248 -34.15 -17.51 -1.95
CA LYS A 248 -35.58 -17.92 -1.92
C LYS A 248 -36.54 -16.84 -2.37
N ILE A 249 -36.32 -15.59 -1.95
CA ILE A 249 -37.22 -14.49 -2.34
C ILE A 249 -36.99 -14.06 -3.79
N VAL A 250 -35.76 -14.15 -4.29
CA VAL A 250 -35.43 -13.89 -5.68
C VAL A 250 -36.06 -14.95 -6.59
N GLU A 251 -35.94 -16.23 -6.24
CA GLU A 251 -36.61 -17.33 -6.95
C GLU A 251 -38.12 -17.09 -7.02
N TYR A 252 -38.75 -16.72 -5.89
CA TYR A 252 -40.17 -16.37 -5.89
C TYR A 252 -40.52 -15.20 -6.82
N LEU A 253 -39.74 -14.11 -6.78
CA LEU A 253 -39.93 -12.93 -7.63
C LEU A 253 -39.79 -13.27 -9.12
N ARG A 254 -38.86 -14.15 -9.48
CA ARG A 254 -38.64 -14.59 -10.85
C ARG A 254 -39.71 -15.56 -11.33
N ASP A 255 -40.13 -16.51 -10.49
CA ASP A 255 -41.07 -17.55 -10.86
C ASP A 255 -42.52 -17.07 -10.91
N GLN A 256 -42.93 -16.17 -9.99
CA GLN A 256 -44.33 -15.74 -9.88
C GLN A 256 -44.59 -14.40 -10.54
N HIS A 257 -43.61 -13.49 -10.48
CA HIS A 257 -43.79 -12.13 -10.96
C HIS A 257 -42.96 -11.81 -12.19
N PHE A 258 -42.13 -12.74 -12.68
CA PHE A 258 -41.16 -12.51 -13.74
C PHE A 258 -40.38 -11.21 -13.51
N TYR A 259 -39.93 -10.96 -12.28
CA TYR A 259 -39.29 -9.71 -11.89
C TYR A 259 -37.83 -9.94 -11.49
N CYS A 260 -36.94 -9.09 -11.98
CA CYS A 260 -35.54 -9.07 -11.56
C CYS A 260 -35.25 -7.83 -10.70
N SER A 261 -34.82 -8.04 -9.46
CA SER A 261 -34.50 -6.96 -8.52
C SER A 261 -33.27 -6.14 -8.90
N TRP A 262 -32.34 -6.71 -9.69
CA TRP A 262 -31.12 -6.02 -10.14
C TRP A 262 -31.30 -5.27 -11.45
N CYS A 263 -32.10 -5.79 -12.39
CA CYS A 263 -32.51 -5.04 -13.57
C CYS A 263 -33.51 -3.94 -13.23
N GLY A 264 -34.30 -4.12 -12.17
CA GLY A 264 -35.41 -3.22 -11.83
C GLY A 264 -36.57 -3.30 -12.82
N ALA A 265 -36.74 -4.45 -13.47
CA ALA A 265 -37.70 -4.65 -14.55
C ALA A 265 -38.55 -5.91 -14.32
N GLN A 266 -39.81 -5.82 -14.73
CA GLN A 266 -40.75 -6.94 -14.83
C GLN A 266 -40.85 -7.36 -16.29
N TYR A 267 -40.79 -8.66 -16.53
CA TYR A 267 -40.81 -9.31 -17.84
C TYR A 267 -42.19 -9.91 -18.12
N GLU A 268 -42.47 -10.23 -19.37
CA GLU A 268 -43.80 -10.73 -19.77
C GLU A 268 -44.01 -12.21 -19.40
N ASP A 269 -42.98 -13.03 -19.58
CA ASP A 269 -42.99 -14.46 -19.28
C ASP A 269 -41.61 -14.99 -18.86
N ALA A 270 -41.54 -16.31 -18.61
CA ALA A 270 -40.32 -16.98 -18.17
C ALA A 270 -39.24 -16.99 -19.25
N ASP A 271 -39.62 -17.05 -20.53
CA ASP A 271 -38.70 -17.11 -21.65
C ASP A 271 -38.08 -15.72 -21.89
N ASP A 272 -38.89 -14.66 -21.87
CA ASP A 272 -38.46 -13.25 -21.92
C ASP A 272 -37.49 -12.92 -20.78
N LEU A 273 -37.80 -13.37 -19.57
CA LEU A 273 -36.90 -13.24 -18.42
C LEU A 273 -35.56 -13.96 -18.64
N ALA A 274 -35.55 -15.14 -19.26
CA ALA A 274 -34.33 -15.91 -19.49
C ALA A 274 -33.46 -15.32 -20.61
N GLU A 275 -34.07 -14.73 -21.64
CA GLU A 275 -33.35 -14.12 -22.76
C GLU A 275 -32.80 -12.74 -22.43
N ASN A 276 -33.53 -11.93 -21.64
CA ASN A 276 -33.20 -10.53 -21.42
C ASN A 276 -32.52 -10.23 -20.07
N CYS A 277 -32.55 -11.16 -19.10
CA CYS A 277 -31.96 -10.95 -17.78
C CYS A 277 -30.58 -11.65 -17.66
N PRO A 278 -29.50 -10.94 -17.27
CA PRO A 278 -28.15 -11.51 -17.14
C PRO A 278 -28.02 -12.69 -16.16
N GLY A 279 -28.92 -12.81 -15.19
CA GLY A 279 -28.94 -13.91 -14.24
C GLY A 279 -29.86 -13.68 -13.05
N ASP A 280 -29.70 -14.49 -11.99
CA ASP A 280 -30.47 -14.47 -10.75
C ASP A 280 -29.65 -13.97 -9.55
N SER A 281 -28.45 -13.46 -9.78
CA SER A 281 -27.54 -13.00 -8.74
C SER A 281 -27.07 -11.57 -9.02
N ARG A 282 -26.72 -10.84 -7.96
CA ARG A 282 -26.13 -9.49 -8.08
C ARG A 282 -24.89 -9.49 -8.96
N THR A 283 -24.04 -10.51 -8.81
CA THR A 283 -22.77 -10.64 -9.55
C THR A 283 -22.99 -10.78 -11.06
N SER A 284 -24.08 -11.39 -11.49
CA SER A 284 -24.41 -11.48 -12.92
C SER A 284 -24.73 -10.12 -13.55
N HIS A 285 -25.05 -9.11 -12.73
CA HIS A 285 -25.45 -7.77 -13.19
C HIS A 285 -24.36 -6.71 -12.91
N ASP A 286 -23.33 -7.06 -12.15
CA ASP A 286 -22.21 -6.17 -11.85
C ASP A 286 -21.20 -6.28 -12.99
N SER A 287 -21.41 -5.48 -14.03
CA SER A 287 -20.49 -5.33 -15.17
C SER A 287 -19.25 -4.53 -14.78
N ASN A 288 -18.57 -4.95 -13.72
CA ASN A 288 -17.29 -4.40 -13.35
C ASN A 288 -16.20 -5.29 -13.95
N ASP A 289 -15.97 -5.06 -15.24
CA ASP A 289 -14.80 -5.50 -15.99
C ASP A 289 -13.57 -4.81 -15.38
N TYR A 290 -13.07 -5.36 -14.26
CA TYR A 290 -11.72 -5.10 -13.81
C TYR A 290 -10.78 -5.80 -14.79
N HIS A 291 -10.50 -5.13 -15.90
CA HIS A 291 -9.23 -5.31 -16.57
C HIS A 291 -8.13 -4.97 -15.55
N ASP A 292 -7.55 -6.01 -14.95
CA ASP A 292 -6.23 -5.97 -14.32
C ASP A 292 -5.22 -5.66 -15.43
N ASP A 293 -4.77 -4.40 -15.48
CA ASP A 293 -3.54 -3.95 -16.17
C ASP A 293 -2.56 -3.38 -15.13
#